data_AF-A0A525C7K2-F1
#
_entry.id   AF-A0A525C7K2-F1
#
_cell.length_a   1.000
_cell.length_b   1.000
_cell.length_c   1.000
_cell.angle_alpha   90.00
_cell.angle_beta   90.00
_cell.angle_gamma   90.00
#
_symmetry.space_group_name_H-M   'P 1'
#
loop_
_entity.id
_entity.type
_entity.pdbx_description
1 polymer ?
#
loop_
_entity_poly.entity_id
_entity_poly.type
_entity_poly.pdbx_seq_one_letter_code
_entity_poly.pdbx_strand_id
1 'polypeptide(L)'
;MKANFTKIVSTAALAISVSLTATASDFYISASSVEDMNQSLVSVTPAVSTPSNAEIYLDEQSCLGYLGPIGPYGPLGALGPVGNNSWNVSYWMSAIGDWSDWSDDMTDHDGPLSESGPLGPNGPLSYQAYNVDLPAINDFGKQLQAGGVWSVLGPVGPLGALGPLGPLGPVGAHGYATDYDGAYIENGEEVRTVTVDYEGGERDYELFENYDEDYAKSKADNDTSFMVEGYIAWPYWETDSYTFTSGEDQYVTIVLVPEYQLDDFDIVVKDANGNVIAESNTFEYIDWIQIENVEAGTELTVEVELSGSWHYASKDYRVIVTGSTQYINSTDIAGDHQVSMQ
;
A
#
# COMPACT_ATOMS: atom_id res chain seq x y z
N MET A 1 76.97 32.34 13.36
CA MET A 1 75.54 31.94 13.36
C MET A 1 75.22 31.37 11.99
N LYS A 2 75.13 30.04 11.87
CA LYS A 2 74.67 29.34 10.67
C LYS A 2 73.38 28.62 11.06
N ALA A 3 72.26 28.99 10.45
CA ALA A 3 70.97 28.38 10.68
C ALA A 3 70.81 27.16 9.77
N ASN A 4 70.50 26.01 10.39
CA ASN A 4 70.10 24.78 9.70
C ASN A 4 68.61 24.86 9.38
N PHE A 5 68.25 24.75 8.10
CA PHE A 5 66.87 24.54 7.66
C PHE A 5 66.61 23.04 7.51
N THR A 6 65.78 22.49 8.38
CA THR A 6 65.22 21.14 8.26
C THR A 6 64.08 21.16 7.23
N LYS A 7 64.23 20.43 6.13
CA LYS A 7 63.14 20.18 5.17
C LYS A 7 62.13 19.20 5.79
N ILE A 8 60.89 19.64 5.98
CA ILE A 8 59.75 18.78 6.23
C ILE A 8 59.23 18.32 4.86
N VAL A 9 59.27 17.02 4.61
CA VAL A 9 58.60 16.39 3.47
C VAL A 9 57.18 16.07 3.92
N SER A 10 56.19 16.76 3.33
CA SER A 10 54.77 16.44 3.51
C SER A 10 54.38 15.44 2.42
N THR A 11 54.04 14.22 2.83
CA THR A 11 53.46 13.19 1.97
C THR A 11 51.96 13.47 1.83
N ALA A 12 51.53 13.96 0.67
CA ALA A 12 50.12 14.09 0.36
C ALA A 12 49.57 12.69 -0.03
N ALA A 13 48.74 12.11 0.84
CA ALA A 13 47.95 10.93 0.51
C ALA A 13 46.83 11.36 -0.46
N LEU A 14 46.86 10.82 -1.67
CA LEU A 14 45.82 10.99 -2.66
C LEU A 14 44.62 10.13 -2.25
N ALA A 15 43.63 10.73 -1.60
CA ALA A 15 42.35 10.08 -1.35
C ALA A 15 41.55 10.07 -2.67
N ILE A 16 41.48 8.92 -3.32
CA ILE A 16 40.54 8.68 -4.42
C ILE A 16 39.18 8.44 -3.75
N SER A 17 38.35 9.47 -3.69
CA SER A 17 36.93 9.33 -3.41
C SER A 17 36.30 8.68 -4.64
N VAL A 18 36.06 7.36 -4.57
CA VAL A 18 35.15 6.70 -5.50
C VAL A 18 33.75 7.06 -5.02
N SER A 19 33.15 8.08 -5.63
CA SER A 19 31.70 8.28 -5.56
C SER A 19 31.04 7.19 -6.41
N LEU A 20 30.73 6.05 -5.79
CA LEU A 20 29.73 5.14 -6.32
C LEU A 20 28.37 5.82 -6.10
N THR A 21 27.97 6.68 -7.04
CA THR A 21 26.53 6.87 -7.28
C THR A 21 26.06 5.60 -7.94
N ALA A 22 25.77 4.57 -7.13
CA ALA A 22 24.78 3.60 -7.54
C ALA A 22 23.50 4.41 -7.71
N THR A 23 23.06 4.60 -8.96
CA THR A 23 21.65 4.85 -9.21
C THR A 23 20.93 3.66 -8.59
N ALA A 24 20.20 3.86 -7.50
CA ALA A 24 19.28 2.84 -7.02
C ALA A 24 18.41 2.47 -8.23
N SER A 25 18.44 1.20 -8.64
CA SER A 25 17.42 0.71 -9.55
C SER A 25 16.10 0.77 -8.80
N ASP A 26 15.03 1.21 -9.46
CA ASP A 26 13.70 1.11 -8.86
C ASP A 26 13.46 -0.35 -8.41
N PHE A 27 12.87 -0.51 -7.23
CA PHE A 27 12.63 -1.81 -6.64
C PHE A 27 11.16 -2.03 -6.32
N TYR A 28 10.79 -3.29 -6.13
CA TYR A 28 9.56 -3.66 -5.45
C TYR A 28 9.87 -4.55 -4.25
N ILE A 29 8.90 -4.65 -3.35
CA ILE A 29 8.88 -5.61 -2.25
C ILE A 29 7.61 -6.41 -2.41
N SER A 30 7.69 -7.72 -2.25
CA SER A 30 6.53 -8.61 -2.26
C SER A 30 6.56 -9.62 -1.14
N ALA A 31 5.45 -10.33 -0.95
CA ALA A 31 5.41 -11.43 0.00
C ALA A 31 6.45 -12.51 -0.33
N SER A 32 6.63 -12.85 -1.61
CA SER A 32 7.70 -13.77 -2.06
C SER A 32 9.10 -13.24 -1.73
N SER A 33 9.36 -11.95 -1.96
CA SER A 33 10.69 -11.38 -1.63
C SER A 33 10.99 -11.40 -0.14
N VAL A 34 9.96 -11.32 0.71
CA VAL A 34 10.09 -11.42 2.16
C VAL A 34 10.27 -12.87 2.60
N GLU A 35 9.57 -13.82 1.96
CA GLU A 35 9.77 -15.26 2.17
C GLU A 35 11.21 -15.68 1.82
N ASP A 36 11.76 -15.17 0.72
CA ASP A 36 13.12 -15.44 0.25
C ASP A 36 14.21 -15.00 1.24
N MET A 37 13.88 -14.08 2.16
CA MET A 37 14.77 -13.73 3.27
C MET A 37 14.97 -14.90 4.25
N ASN A 38 14.12 -15.93 4.19
CA ASN A 38 14.16 -17.13 5.04
C ASN A 38 14.26 -16.76 6.53
N GLN A 39 13.35 -15.88 6.97
CA GLN A 39 13.23 -15.36 8.33
C GLN A 39 14.52 -14.67 8.85
N SER A 40 15.32 -14.06 7.96
CA SER A 40 16.56 -13.37 8.32
C SER A 40 16.51 -11.88 8.02
N LEU A 41 16.64 -11.05 9.06
CA LEU A 41 16.69 -9.59 8.94
C LEU A 41 18.12 -9.03 8.79
N VAL A 42 19.13 -9.90 8.61
CA VAL A 42 20.55 -9.52 8.65
C VAL A 42 20.95 -8.53 7.53
N SER A 43 20.31 -8.58 6.36
CA SER A 43 20.57 -7.67 5.25
C SER A 43 19.83 -6.33 5.37
N VAL A 44 18.83 -6.25 6.24
CA VAL A 44 17.97 -5.08 6.39
C VAL A 44 18.71 -3.94 7.07
N THR A 45 18.65 -2.76 6.47
CA THR A 45 19.20 -1.51 6.96
C THR A 45 18.11 -0.45 6.92
N PRO A 46 17.88 0.33 7.99
CA PRO A 46 18.48 0.20 9.32
C PRO A 46 18.19 -1.17 9.97
N ALA A 47 19.16 -1.68 10.73
CA ALA A 47 19.05 -3.00 11.35
C ALA A 47 17.87 -3.06 12.33
N VAL A 48 17.14 -4.17 12.30
CA VAL A 48 16.02 -4.45 13.20
C VAL A 48 16.53 -5.22 14.40
N SER A 49 16.45 -4.63 15.59
CA SER A 49 16.89 -5.25 16.85
C SER A 49 15.78 -5.27 17.90
N THR A 50 14.62 -4.66 17.63
CA THR A 50 13.55 -4.41 18.58
C THR A 50 12.19 -4.70 17.94
N PRO A 51 11.48 -5.75 18.37
CA PRO A 51 11.83 -6.62 19.49
C PRO A 51 13.04 -7.51 19.17
N SER A 52 13.68 -8.07 20.20
CA SER A 52 14.90 -8.89 20.09
C SER A 52 14.76 -10.20 19.30
N ASN A 53 13.58 -10.46 18.76
CA ASN A 53 13.18 -11.63 18.00
C ASN A 53 12.20 -11.21 16.90
N ALA A 54 12.45 -10.06 16.28
CA ALA A 54 11.59 -9.49 15.23
C ALA A 54 11.37 -10.45 14.05
N GLU A 55 12.30 -11.37 13.82
CA GLU A 55 12.22 -12.42 12.81
C GLU A 55 10.98 -13.32 12.98
N ILE A 56 10.41 -13.44 14.19
CA ILE A 56 9.15 -14.19 14.40
C ILE A 56 7.96 -13.58 13.64
N TYR A 57 8.04 -12.28 13.30
CA TYR A 57 7.03 -11.61 12.49
C TYR A 57 7.23 -11.84 10.98
N LEU A 58 8.16 -12.72 10.61
CA LEU A 58 8.32 -13.29 9.28
C LEU A 58 7.88 -14.76 9.24
N ASP A 59 7.17 -15.27 10.25
CA ASP A 59 6.61 -16.62 10.21
C ASP A 59 5.29 -16.65 9.41
N GLU A 60 4.93 -17.78 8.80
CA GLU A 60 3.65 -17.99 8.09
C GLU A 60 2.42 -17.68 8.97
N GLN A 61 2.54 -17.78 10.30
CA GLN A 61 1.47 -17.45 11.25
C GLN A 61 1.51 -16.01 11.77
N SER A 62 2.37 -15.17 11.19
CA SER A 62 2.60 -13.80 11.62
C SER A 62 1.56 -12.81 11.08
N CYS A 63 1.86 -11.51 11.21
CA CYS A 63 1.04 -10.44 10.68
C CYS A 63 1.01 -10.37 9.14
N LEU A 64 1.92 -11.05 8.44
CA LEU A 64 1.93 -11.15 6.97
C LEU A 64 1.17 -12.38 6.45
N GLY A 65 0.87 -13.33 7.34
CA GLY A 65 0.19 -14.58 6.99
C GLY A 65 -1.33 -14.47 6.92
N TYR A 66 -1.97 -15.59 6.56
CA TYR A 66 -3.41 -15.74 6.42
C TYR A 66 -4.23 -15.46 7.71
N LEU A 67 -3.60 -15.63 8.87
CA LEU A 67 -4.22 -15.32 10.17
C LEU A 67 -3.93 -13.88 10.64
N GLY A 68 -3.15 -13.13 9.87
CA GLY A 68 -2.77 -11.74 10.15
C GLY A 68 -3.86 -10.73 9.76
N PRO A 69 -3.60 -9.44 10.04
CA PRO A 69 -4.54 -8.35 9.75
C PRO A 69 -4.80 -8.10 8.25
N ILE A 70 -3.91 -8.53 7.36
CA ILE A 70 -4.13 -8.45 5.90
C ILE A 70 -4.72 -9.73 5.32
N GLY A 71 -4.96 -10.76 6.14
CA GLY A 71 -5.54 -12.03 5.69
C GLY A 71 -7.07 -12.05 5.68
N PRO A 72 -7.68 -13.19 5.25
CA PRO A 72 -9.13 -13.39 5.16
C PRO A 72 -9.91 -13.11 6.45
N TYR A 73 -9.26 -13.26 7.61
CA TYR A 73 -9.86 -13.02 8.92
C TYR A 73 -9.59 -11.62 9.48
N GLY A 74 -8.73 -10.85 8.80
CA GLY A 74 -8.45 -9.46 9.13
C GLY A 74 -9.58 -8.52 8.70
N PRO A 75 -9.47 -7.22 9.00
CA PRO A 75 -10.46 -6.23 8.62
C PRO A 75 -10.63 -6.05 7.10
N LEU A 76 -9.69 -6.51 6.27
CA LEU A 76 -9.79 -6.45 4.81
C LEU A 76 -10.55 -7.65 4.21
N GLY A 77 -10.74 -8.74 4.96
CA GLY A 77 -11.44 -9.93 4.51
C GLY A 77 -12.97 -9.81 4.53
N ALA A 78 -13.67 -10.85 4.07
CA ALA A 78 -15.13 -10.86 3.85
C ALA A 78 -15.98 -10.54 5.09
N LEU A 79 -15.44 -10.79 6.30
CA LEU A 79 -16.08 -10.50 7.59
C LEU A 79 -15.73 -9.10 8.15
N GLY A 80 -14.89 -8.35 7.46
CA GLY A 80 -14.52 -6.98 7.80
C GLY A 80 -15.67 -5.98 7.62
N PRO A 81 -15.44 -4.69 7.88
CA PRO A 81 -16.46 -3.66 7.73
C PRO A 81 -16.74 -3.28 6.27
N VAL A 82 -15.85 -3.62 5.33
CA VAL A 82 -15.98 -3.26 3.91
C VAL A 82 -16.37 -4.48 3.08
N GLY A 83 -17.36 -4.30 2.20
CA GLY A 83 -17.89 -5.27 1.25
C GLY A 83 -19.40 -5.17 1.04
N ASN A 84 -19.93 -6.08 0.23
CA ASN A 84 -21.33 -6.06 -0.20
C ASN A 84 -22.26 -7.02 0.57
N ASN A 85 -21.78 -7.70 1.60
CA ASN A 85 -22.62 -8.55 2.43
C ASN A 85 -23.43 -7.74 3.44
N SER A 86 -24.59 -8.26 3.84
CA SER A 86 -25.49 -7.58 4.80
C SER A 86 -24.91 -7.38 6.20
N TRP A 87 -23.75 -7.95 6.52
CA TRP A 87 -23.03 -7.73 7.77
C TRP A 87 -21.88 -6.72 7.65
N ASN A 88 -21.45 -6.38 6.43
CA ASN A 88 -20.47 -5.33 6.22
C ASN A 88 -21.12 -3.98 6.56
N VAL A 89 -20.34 -3.07 7.15
CA VAL A 89 -20.81 -1.73 7.50
C VAL A 89 -21.03 -0.90 6.23
N SER A 90 -20.14 -1.02 5.24
CA SER A 90 -20.24 -0.34 3.94
C SER A 90 -21.55 -0.64 3.21
N TYR A 91 -22.08 -1.86 3.32
CA TYR A 91 -23.38 -2.23 2.73
C TYR A 91 -24.50 -1.32 3.26
N TRP A 92 -24.51 -1.05 4.57
CA TRP A 92 -25.52 -0.20 5.19
C TRP A 92 -25.27 1.29 4.96
N MET A 93 -24.01 1.70 4.91
CA MET A 93 -23.65 3.09 4.59
C MET A 93 -24.09 3.46 3.17
N SER A 94 -23.80 2.59 2.21
CA SER A 94 -24.25 2.73 0.83
C SER A 94 -25.79 2.75 0.72
N ALA A 95 -26.48 1.95 1.54
CA ALA A 95 -27.95 1.89 1.55
C ALA A 95 -28.63 3.13 2.17
N ILE A 96 -27.94 3.89 3.04
CA ILE A 96 -28.44 5.18 3.56
C ILE A 96 -28.44 6.24 2.45
N GLY A 97 -27.53 6.12 1.48
CA GLY A 97 -27.33 7.06 0.39
C GLY A 97 -26.41 8.20 0.81
N ASP A 98 -26.67 9.40 0.29
CA ASP A 98 -25.86 10.58 0.52
C ASP A 98 -26.12 11.18 1.92
N TRP A 99 -25.05 11.35 2.68
CA TRP A 99 -25.02 12.02 3.99
C TRP A 99 -23.89 13.06 4.08
N SER A 100 -23.44 13.58 2.94
CA SER A 100 -22.44 14.67 2.82
C SER A 100 -22.75 15.87 3.72
N ASP A 101 -24.01 16.32 3.81
CA ASP A 101 -24.39 17.42 4.73
C ASP A 101 -23.99 17.14 6.20
N TRP A 102 -24.09 15.89 6.66
CA TRP A 102 -23.67 15.50 8.01
C TRP A 102 -22.15 15.29 8.09
N SER A 103 -21.54 14.83 7.01
CA SER A 103 -20.08 14.80 6.88
C SER A 103 -19.46 16.19 7.05
N ASP A 104 -20.02 17.19 6.39
CA ASP A 104 -19.57 18.58 6.47
C ASP A 104 -19.70 19.12 7.90
N ASP A 105 -20.83 18.89 8.57
CA ASP A 105 -21.01 19.28 9.98
C ASP A 105 -20.01 18.56 10.91
N MET A 106 -19.66 17.30 10.64
CA MET A 106 -18.61 16.62 11.39
C MET A 106 -17.23 17.24 11.12
N THR A 107 -16.94 17.57 9.87
CA THR A 107 -15.68 18.19 9.45
C THR A 107 -15.50 19.56 10.12
N ASP A 108 -16.56 20.37 10.20
CA ASP A 108 -16.61 21.64 10.93
C ASP A 108 -16.34 21.49 12.45
N HIS A 109 -16.49 20.28 12.99
CA HIS A 109 -16.24 19.94 14.40
C HIS A 109 -15.02 19.02 14.59
N ASP A 110 -13.95 19.26 13.82
CA ASP A 110 -12.69 18.50 13.91
C ASP A 110 -12.84 17.00 13.58
N GLY A 111 -13.75 16.67 12.66
CA GLY A 111 -14.01 15.31 12.18
C GLY A 111 -12.88 14.72 11.32
N PRO A 112 -13.04 13.48 10.81
CA PRO A 112 -11.95 12.78 10.12
C PRO A 112 -11.45 13.42 8.82
N LEU A 113 -12.26 14.25 8.15
CA LEU A 113 -11.84 15.03 6.96
C LEU A 113 -11.43 16.47 7.29
N SER A 114 -11.35 16.84 8.57
CA SER A 114 -10.82 18.14 8.99
C SER A 114 -9.28 18.17 9.01
N GLU A 115 -8.69 19.35 9.15
CA GLU A 115 -7.24 19.53 9.40
C GLU A 115 -6.77 18.80 10.68
N SER A 116 -7.66 18.57 11.64
CA SER A 116 -7.38 17.81 12.87
C SER A 116 -7.43 16.28 12.64
N GLY A 117 -7.95 15.84 11.50
CA GLY A 117 -8.15 14.43 11.15
C GLY A 117 -6.87 13.71 10.70
N PRO A 118 -6.98 12.40 10.41
CA PRO A 118 -5.84 11.58 9.96
C PRO A 118 -5.22 11.99 8.62
N LEU A 119 -5.91 12.78 7.78
CA LEU A 119 -5.37 13.33 6.53
C LEU A 119 -4.75 14.72 6.71
N GLY A 120 -4.88 15.32 7.89
CA GLY A 120 -4.34 16.63 8.21
C GLY A 120 -2.84 16.62 8.54
N PRO A 121 -2.26 17.79 8.84
CA PRO A 121 -0.82 17.97 9.10
C PRO A 121 -0.27 17.28 10.33
N ASN A 122 -1.13 16.80 11.24
CA ASN A 122 -0.71 16.00 12.40
C ASN A 122 -1.07 14.50 12.24
N GLY A 123 -1.64 14.13 11.10
CA GLY A 123 -2.01 12.75 10.80
C GLY A 123 -0.80 11.85 10.50
N PRO A 124 -1.01 10.52 10.40
CA PRO A 124 0.05 9.53 10.18
C PRO A 124 0.84 9.71 8.88
N LEU A 125 0.31 10.48 7.92
CA LEU A 125 0.96 10.77 6.63
C LEU A 125 1.77 12.07 6.64
N SER A 126 1.72 12.83 7.74
CA SER A 126 2.53 14.04 7.89
C SER A 126 4.01 13.72 7.97
N TYR A 127 4.86 14.67 7.57
CA TYR A 127 6.31 14.49 7.68
C TYR A 127 6.74 14.16 9.11
N GLN A 128 6.17 14.83 10.12
CA GLN A 128 6.51 14.61 11.52
C GLN A 128 6.10 13.20 11.98
N ALA A 129 4.85 12.79 11.76
CA ALA A 129 4.39 11.47 12.19
C ALA A 129 5.13 10.35 11.44
N TYR A 130 5.27 10.48 10.12
CA TYR A 130 5.82 9.45 9.27
C TYR A 130 7.34 9.32 9.40
N ASN A 131 8.10 10.43 9.26
CA ASN A 131 9.55 10.39 9.19
C ASN A 131 10.26 10.55 10.53
N VAL A 132 9.55 11.00 11.57
CA VAL A 132 10.16 11.26 12.89
C VAL A 132 9.54 10.38 13.96
N ASP A 133 8.22 10.41 14.11
CA ASP A 133 7.58 9.76 15.26
C ASP A 133 7.49 8.23 15.10
N LEU A 134 7.04 7.75 13.94
CA LEU A 134 6.97 6.31 13.61
C LEU A 134 8.32 5.59 13.80
N PRO A 135 9.45 6.06 13.22
CA PRO A 135 10.75 5.43 13.47
C PRO A 135 11.29 5.66 14.88
N ALA A 136 10.81 6.65 15.61
CA ALA A 136 11.18 6.86 17.02
C ALA A 136 10.50 5.88 17.98
N ILE A 137 9.44 5.17 17.55
CA ILE A 137 8.83 4.09 18.35
C ILE A 137 9.86 2.99 18.61
N ASN A 138 10.44 2.43 17.54
CA ASN A 138 11.55 1.48 17.53
C ASN A 138 11.97 1.15 16.08
N ASP A 139 13.00 0.30 15.92
CA ASP A 139 13.50 -0.13 14.61
C ASP A 139 12.50 -1.02 13.83
N PHE A 140 11.62 -1.78 14.48
CA PHE A 140 10.48 -2.43 13.80
C PHE A 140 9.49 -1.41 13.24
N GLY A 141 9.18 -0.35 13.99
CA GLY A 141 8.31 0.74 13.56
C GLY A 141 8.85 1.46 12.34
N LYS A 142 10.18 1.64 12.25
CA LYS A 142 10.86 2.13 11.04
C LYS A 142 10.52 1.25 9.82
N GLN A 143 10.46 -0.06 9.98
CA GLN A 143 10.15 -1.02 8.91
C GLN A 143 8.67 -1.07 8.49
N LEU A 144 7.79 -0.29 9.14
CA LEU A 144 6.43 -0.02 8.66
C LEU A 144 6.39 1.14 7.64
N GLN A 145 7.49 1.89 7.45
CA GLN A 145 7.56 2.86 6.36
C GLN A 145 7.64 2.15 5.01
N ALA A 146 7.40 2.91 3.94
CA ALA A 146 7.57 2.48 2.57
C ALA A 146 9.00 2.01 2.34
N GLY A 147 9.15 0.94 1.57
CA GLY A 147 10.45 0.27 1.40
C GLY A 147 10.84 -0.64 2.57
N GLY A 148 10.07 -0.69 3.66
CA GLY A 148 10.28 -1.55 4.81
C GLY A 148 9.76 -2.98 4.61
N VAL A 149 10.29 -3.90 5.41
CA VAL A 149 9.91 -5.34 5.37
C VAL A 149 8.42 -5.55 5.67
N TRP A 150 7.83 -4.75 6.56
CA TRP A 150 6.41 -4.83 6.93
C TRP A 150 5.61 -3.63 6.40
N SER A 151 6.08 -3.01 5.31
CA SER A 151 5.52 -1.79 4.74
C SER A 151 4.03 -1.89 4.38
N VAL A 152 3.56 -3.07 3.97
CA VAL A 152 2.13 -3.35 3.71
C VAL A 152 1.21 -3.11 4.92
N LEU A 153 1.76 -3.22 6.14
CA LEU A 153 1.04 -2.95 7.39
C LEU A 153 1.13 -1.48 7.83
N GLY A 154 1.89 -0.67 7.09
CA GLY A 154 2.23 0.69 7.43
C GLY A 154 1.19 1.74 7.07
N PRO A 155 1.48 3.03 7.34
CA PRO A 155 0.57 4.14 7.06
C PRO A 155 0.17 4.30 5.58
N VAL A 156 0.99 3.81 4.64
CA VAL A 156 0.75 3.87 3.19
C VAL A 156 0.29 2.52 2.61
N GLY A 157 0.03 1.53 3.47
CA GLY A 157 -0.62 0.29 3.09
C GLY A 157 -2.15 0.38 3.22
N PRO A 158 -2.89 -0.68 2.86
CA PRO A 158 -4.35 -0.67 2.85
C PRO A 158 -5.00 -0.56 4.24
N LEU A 159 -4.25 -0.77 5.32
CA LEU A 159 -4.74 -0.56 6.69
C LEU A 159 -4.58 0.91 7.15
N GLY A 160 -3.92 1.75 6.36
CA GLY A 160 -3.66 3.15 6.65
C GLY A 160 -4.84 4.07 6.35
N ALA A 161 -4.61 5.38 6.49
CA ALA A 161 -5.63 6.40 6.26
C ALA A 161 -6.05 6.54 4.79
N LEU A 162 -5.20 6.06 3.87
CA LEU A 162 -5.47 6.05 2.43
C LEU A 162 -6.19 4.78 1.96
N GLY A 163 -6.35 3.78 2.83
CA GLY A 163 -6.99 2.52 2.46
C GLY A 163 -8.51 2.52 2.70
N PRO A 164 -9.18 1.37 2.42
CA PRO A 164 -10.64 1.24 2.47
C PRO A 164 -11.26 1.43 3.87
N LEU A 165 -10.44 1.31 4.92
CA LEU A 165 -10.87 1.49 6.32
C LEU A 165 -10.69 2.94 6.80
N GLY A 166 -10.04 3.78 6.00
CA GLY A 166 -9.77 5.17 6.30
C GLY A 166 -10.96 6.10 6.02
N PRO A 167 -10.79 7.41 6.23
CA PRO A 167 -11.82 8.41 5.95
C PRO A 167 -12.22 8.52 4.47
N LEU A 168 -11.41 7.99 3.55
CA LEU A 168 -11.60 8.02 2.10
C LEU A 168 -12.41 6.84 1.56
N GLY A 169 -12.53 5.75 2.34
CA GLY A 169 -13.11 4.49 1.88
C GLY A 169 -14.61 4.35 2.09
N PRO A 170 -15.18 3.15 1.82
CA PRO A 170 -16.64 2.95 1.80
C PRO A 170 -17.33 3.10 3.17
N VAL A 171 -16.53 3.11 4.23
CA VAL A 171 -16.97 3.40 5.60
C VAL A 171 -16.45 4.75 6.12
N GLY A 172 -15.90 5.54 5.22
CA GLY A 172 -15.21 6.79 5.48
C GLY A 172 -16.16 7.93 5.81
N ALA A 173 -15.56 9.06 6.15
CA ALA A 173 -16.29 10.23 6.62
C ALA A 173 -16.88 11.07 5.48
N HIS A 174 -16.53 10.83 4.21
CA HIS A 174 -16.86 11.69 3.06
C HIS A 174 -18.35 11.81 2.72
N GLY A 175 -19.20 10.87 3.15
CA GLY A 175 -20.65 11.02 3.05
C GLY A 175 -21.30 10.75 1.69
N TYR A 176 -20.53 10.69 0.60
CA TYR A 176 -21.06 10.39 -0.73
C TYR A 176 -21.85 9.07 -0.81
N ALA A 177 -22.94 9.09 -1.57
CA ALA A 177 -23.63 7.86 -1.98
C ALA A 177 -22.76 7.07 -2.96
N THR A 178 -23.04 5.78 -3.11
CA THR A 178 -22.47 4.96 -4.19
C THR A 178 -23.56 4.55 -5.18
N ASP A 179 -23.18 4.29 -6.43
CA ASP A 179 -24.03 3.57 -7.38
C ASP A 179 -23.95 2.04 -7.15
N TYR A 180 -24.45 1.26 -8.12
CA TYR A 180 -24.45 -0.21 -8.04
C TYR A 180 -23.05 -0.81 -8.26
N ASP A 181 -22.20 -0.08 -8.97
CA ASP A 181 -20.87 -0.51 -9.36
C ASP A 181 -19.82 -0.09 -8.32
N GLY A 182 -20.24 0.67 -7.29
CA GLY A 182 -19.41 1.08 -6.16
C GLY A 182 -18.76 2.45 -6.32
N ALA A 183 -19.04 3.17 -7.40
CA ALA A 183 -18.52 4.51 -7.64
C ALA A 183 -19.24 5.53 -6.76
N TYR A 184 -18.50 6.48 -6.16
CA TYR A 184 -19.11 7.56 -5.39
C TYR A 184 -19.79 8.58 -6.29
N ILE A 185 -21.02 8.97 -5.95
CA ILE A 185 -21.85 9.85 -6.76
C ILE A 185 -22.27 11.07 -5.95
N GLU A 186 -22.11 12.25 -6.56
CA GLU A 186 -22.68 13.51 -6.10
C GLU A 186 -23.40 14.18 -7.28
N ASN A 187 -24.66 14.61 -7.09
CA ASN A 187 -25.45 15.26 -8.14
C ASN A 187 -25.60 14.45 -9.45
N GLY A 188 -25.40 13.13 -9.41
CA GLY A 188 -25.47 12.24 -10.57
C GLY A 188 -24.17 12.16 -11.38
N GLU A 189 -23.07 12.73 -10.87
CA GLU A 189 -21.73 12.62 -11.44
C GLU A 189 -20.83 11.84 -10.48
N GLU A 190 -19.88 11.10 -11.05
CA GLU A 190 -18.87 10.38 -10.28
C GLU A 190 -17.90 11.36 -9.61
N VAL A 191 -17.66 11.16 -8.31
CA VAL A 191 -16.70 11.90 -7.51
C VAL A 191 -15.59 10.95 -7.12
N ARG A 192 -14.34 11.35 -7.38
CA ARG A 192 -13.16 10.50 -7.14
C ARG A 192 -12.12 11.14 -6.24
N THR A 193 -12.39 12.36 -5.77
CA THR A 193 -11.46 13.10 -4.93
C THR A 193 -12.21 13.86 -3.85
N VAL A 194 -11.55 14.08 -2.72
CA VAL A 194 -11.99 14.98 -1.67
C VAL A 194 -10.87 15.93 -1.28
N THR A 195 -11.23 17.19 -1.02
CA THR A 195 -10.30 18.23 -0.58
C THR A 195 -10.34 18.33 0.94
N VAL A 196 -9.16 18.39 1.56
CA VAL A 196 -8.99 18.50 3.02
C VAL A 196 -8.11 19.72 3.34
N ASP A 197 -8.49 20.49 4.35
CA ASP A 197 -7.67 21.59 4.87
C ASP A 197 -6.31 21.08 5.39
N TYR A 198 -5.23 21.76 4.99
CA TYR A 198 -3.86 21.35 5.31
C TYR A 198 -2.91 22.55 5.45
N GLU A 199 -2.48 22.84 6.68
CA GLU A 199 -1.53 23.92 7.04
C GLU A 199 -1.93 25.31 6.50
N GLY A 200 -3.22 25.63 6.57
CA GLY A 200 -3.76 26.89 6.03
C GLY A 200 -3.85 26.94 4.50
N GLY A 201 -3.68 25.80 3.83
CA GLY A 201 -4.07 25.55 2.45
C GLY A 201 -5.02 24.36 2.36
N GLU A 202 -5.05 23.73 1.19
CA GLU A 202 -5.89 22.58 0.89
C GLU A 202 -5.03 21.48 0.25
N ARG A 203 -5.48 20.23 0.40
CA ARG A 203 -4.90 19.07 -0.25
C ARG A 203 -5.98 18.13 -0.76
N ASP A 204 -5.84 17.73 -2.01
CA ASP A 204 -6.74 16.75 -2.62
C ASP A 204 -6.22 15.33 -2.35
N TYR A 205 -7.16 14.43 -2.09
CA TYR A 205 -6.93 13.01 -1.93
C TYR A 205 -7.90 12.24 -2.83
N GLU A 206 -7.40 11.16 -3.46
CA GLU A 206 -8.22 10.19 -4.17
C GLU A 206 -9.18 9.52 -3.16
N LEU A 207 -10.46 9.39 -3.50
CA LEU A 207 -11.39 8.58 -2.72
C LEU A 207 -11.05 7.10 -2.89
N PHE A 208 -11.48 6.25 -1.96
CA PHE A 208 -11.18 4.82 -2.02
C PHE A 208 -12.44 4.02 -2.33
N GLU A 209 -12.66 3.69 -3.59
CA GLU A 209 -13.87 2.96 -4.01
C GLU A 209 -13.77 1.44 -3.78
N ASN A 210 -14.93 0.79 -3.70
CA ASN A 210 -15.04 -0.68 -3.73
C ASN A 210 -15.88 -1.09 -4.94
N TYR A 211 -15.19 -1.44 -6.03
CA TYR A 211 -15.82 -1.76 -7.30
C TYR A 211 -16.26 -3.22 -7.39
N ASP A 212 -17.33 -3.47 -8.15
CA ASP A 212 -17.54 -4.79 -8.71
C ASP A 212 -16.51 -5.08 -9.82
N GLU A 213 -16.27 -6.35 -10.06
CA GLU A 213 -15.28 -6.85 -10.99
C GLU A 213 -15.47 -6.38 -12.43
N ASP A 214 -16.70 -6.45 -12.96
CA ASP A 214 -16.99 -6.11 -14.36
C ASP A 214 -16.77 -4.61 -14.60
N TYR A 215 -17.20 -3.77 -13.67
CA TYR A 215 -16.96 -2.34 -13.73
C TYR A 215 -15.48 -2.01 -13.66
N ALA A 216 -14.75 -2.56 -12.69
CA ALA A 216 -13.32 -2.34 -12.52
C ALA A 216 -12.51 -2.73 -13.77
N LYS A 217 -12.86 -3.84 -14.44
CA LYS A 217 -12.25 -4.27 -15.71
C LYS A 217 -12.57 -3.34 -16.88
N SER A 218 -13.73 -2.69 -16.86
CA SER A 218 -14.18 -1.79 -17.93
C SER A 218 -13.61 -0.37 -17.82
N LYS A 219 -13.15 0.01 -16.63
CA LYS A 219 -12.70 1.36 -16.29
C LYS A 219 -11.33 1.64 -16.91
N ALA A 220 -11.24 2.71 -17.69
CA ALA A 220 -10.03 3.10 -18.41
C ALA A 220 -9.16 4.11 -17.63
N ASP A 221 -9.66 4.58 -16.49
CA ASP A 221 -9.10 5.69 -15.73
C ASP A 221 -9.00 5.41 -14.23
N ASN A 222 -8.97 4.14 -13.80
CA ASN A 222 -8.72 3.79 -12.40
C ASN A 222 -7.44 4.47 -11.90
N ASP A 223 -7.51 5.01 -10.70
CA ASP A 223 -6.36 5.60 -10.00
C ASP A 223 -5.73 4.56 -9.06
N THR A 224 -4.97 4.99 -8.07
CA THR A 224 -4.28 4.11 -7.13
C THR A 224 -5.05 3.88 -5.84
N SER A 225 -6.35 4.15 -5.80
CA SER A 225 -7.15 4.17 -4.58
C SER A 225 -8.46 3.40 -4.78
N PHE A 226 -8.37 2.08 -4.89
CA PHE A 226 -9.56 1.25 -5.08
C PHE A 226 -9.38 -0.17 -4.57
N MET A 227 -10.49 -0.84 -4.29
CA MET A 227 -10.55 -2.30 -4.18
C MET A 227 -11.55 -2.88 -5.16
N VAL A 228 -11.37 -4.16 -5.48
CA VAL A 228 -12.27 -4.95 -6.31
C VAL A 228 -12.64 -6.22 -5.58
N GLU A 229 -13.94 -6.51 -5.47
CA GLU A 229 -14.45 -7.85 -5.11
C GLU A 229 -14.59 -8.68 -6.40
N GLY A 230 -13.67 -9.63 -6.63
CA GLY A 230 -13.63 -10.44 -7.85
C GLY A 230 -13.65 -11.93 -7.58
N TYR A 231 -13.80 -12.74 -8.63
CA TYR A 231 -13.75 -14.19 -8.52
C TYR A 231 -13.19 -14.87 -9.76
N ILE A 232 -12.40 -15.93 -9.55
CA ILE A 232 -11.91 -16.78 -10.66
C ILE A 232 -12.97 -17.84 -10.99
N ALA A 233 -13.60 -17.73 -12.15
CA ALA A 233 -14.65 -18.61 -12.63
C ALA A 233 -14.14 -20.00 -13.02
N TRP A 234 -14.99 -21.01 -12.85
CA TRP A 234 -14.71 -22.37 -13.32
C TRP A 234 -14.53 -22.38 -14.86
N PRO A 235 -13.48 -23.00 -15.42
CA PRO A 235 -12.65 -24.07 -14.85
C PRO A 235 -11.39 -23.66 -14.07
N TYR A 236 -11.33 -22.41 -13.58
CA TYR A 236 -10.24 -21.84 -12.80
C TYR A 236 -8.94 -21.67 -13.58
N TRP A 237 -9.06 -21.25 -14.84
CA TRP A 237 -7.92 -21.00 -15.75
C TRP A 237 -7.91 -19.57 -16.28
N GLU A 238 -8.85 -18.75 -15.84
CA GLU A 238 -8.82 -17.34 -16.21
C GLU A 238 -7.86 -16.57 -15.34
N THR A 239 -7.45 -15.44 -15.88
CA THR A 239 -6.64 -14.44 -15.21
C THR A 239 -7.45 -13.16 -15.27
N ASP A 240 -7.68 -12.56 -14.12
CA ASP A 240 -8.36 -11.28 -14.03
C ASP A 240 -7.35 -10.15 -14.06
N SER A 241 -7.67 -9.07 -14.76
CA SER A 241 -6.74 -7.96 -14.98
C SER A 241 -7.41 -6.63 -14.67
N TYR A 242 -6.76 -5.84 -13.83
CA TYR A 242 -7.23 -4.50 -13.46
C TYR A 242 -6.14 -3.48 -13.80
N THR A 243 -6.47 -2.57 -14.73
CA THR A 243 -5.54 -1.53 -15.16
C THR A 243 -5.84 -0.25 -14.39
N PHE A 244 -4.79 0.45 -13.98
CA PHE A 244 -4.86 1.72 -13.25
C PHE A 244 -3.66 2.60 -13.57
N THR A 245 -3.77 3.90 -13.28
CA THR A 245 -2.74 4.89 -13.55
C THR A 245 -2.41 5.65 -12.28
N SER A 246 -1.12 5.81 -11.98
CA SER A 246 -0.69 6.65 -10.86
C SER A 246 -0.97 8.13 -11.15
N GLY A 247 -1.69 8.82 -10.25
CA GLY A 247 -1.91 10.27 -10.37
C GLY A 247 -0.70 11.12 -9.98
N GLU A 248 0.21 10.55 -9.18
CA GLU A 248 1.33 11.25 -8.52
C GLU A 248 2.61 10.40 -8.56
N ASP A 249 3.76 11.00 -8.24
CA ASP A 249 5.00 10.25 -7.98
C ASP A 249 4.94 9.61 -6.59
N GLN A 250 4.71 8.29 -6.50
CA GLN A 250 4.36 7.64 -5.23
C GLN A 250 4.82 6.19 -5.12
N TYR A 251 4.70 5.62 -3.91
CA TYR A 251 4.67 4.16 -3.75
C TYR A 251 3.26 3.66 -4.06
N VAL A 252 3.15 2.48 -4.66
CA VAL A 252 1.87 1.80 -4.84
C VAL A 252 1.92 0.47 -4.11
N THR A 253 0.99 0.25 -3.19
CA THR A 253 0.82 -1.02 -2.46
C THR A 253 -0.40 -1.76 -2.98
N ILE A 254 -0.22 -3.03 -3.35
CA ILE A 254 -1.26 -3.92 -3.85
C ILE A 254 -1.33 -5.11 -2.90
N VAL A 255 -2.53 -5.45 -2.42
CA VAL A 255 -2.76 -6.61 -1.56
C VAL A 255 -3.87 -7.47 -2.15
N LEU A 256 -3.64 -8.78 -2.19
CA LEU A 256 -4.63 -9.76 -2.63
C LEU A 256 -5.12 -10.58 -1.44
N VAL A 257 -6.36 -10.33 -1.01
CA VAL A 257 -6.96 -11.03 0.12
C VAL A 257 -7.93 -12.11 -0.41
N PRO A 258 -7.64 -13.41 -0.26
CA PRO A 258 -8.63 -14.44 -0.55
C PRO A 258 -9.80 -14.34 0.44
N GLU A 259 -11.03 -14.64 0.01
CA GLU A 259 -12.15 -14.74 0.95
C GLU A 259 -12.09 -16.04 1.78
N TYR A 260 -11.50 -17.09 1.22
CA TYR A 260 -11.32 -18.38 1.89
C TYR A 260 -9.83 -18.68 2.07
N GLN A 261 -9.41 -18.96 3.31
CA GLN A 261 -8.01 -19.23 3.67
C GLN A 261 -7.34 -20.45 2.98
N LEU A 262 -8.09 -21.23 2.20
CA LEU A 262 -7.60 -22.41 1.50
C LEU A 262 -7.59 -22.20 -0.02
N ASP A 263 -7.87 -20.99 -0.48
CA ASP A 263 -7.58 -20.54 -1.83
C ASP A 263 -6.23 -19.84 -1.81
N ASP A 264 -5.43 -20.16 -2.82
CA ASP A 264 -4.08 -19.67 -3.05
C ASP A 264 -4.08 -18.93 -4.39
N PHE A 265 -3.92 -17.62 -4.33
CA PHE A 265 -3.94 -16.76 -5.50
C PHE A 265 -2.64 -15.99 -5.60
N ASP A 266 -2.11 -15.91 -6.81
CA ASP A 266 -0.88 -15.19 -7.11
C ASP A 266 -1.22 -13.82 -7.74
N ILE A 267 -0.33 -12.83 -7.54
CA ILE A 267 -0.40 -11.54 -8.23
C ILE A 267 0.85 -11.24 -9.05
N VAL A 268 0.61 -10.65 -10.21
CA VAL A 268 1.64 -10.12 -11.09
C VAL A 268 1.29 -8.68 -11.46
N VAL A 269 2.27 -7.79 -11.48
CA VAL A 269 2.10 -6.41 -11.96
C VAL A 269 2.85 -6.23 -13.26
N LYS A 270 2.18 -5.63 -14.23
CA LYS A 270 2.72 -5.33 -15.57
C LYS A 270 2.77 -3.84 -15.85
N ASP A 271 3.74 -3.45 -16.66
CA ASP A 271 3.79 -2.12 -17.28
C ASP A 271 2.78 -1.99 -18.44
N ALA A 272 2.64 -0.77 -18.99
CA ALA A 272 1.80 -0.48 -20.15
C ALA A 272 2.16 -1.26 -21.44
N ASN A 273 3.36 -1.87 -21.50
CA ASN A 273 3.77 -2.71 -22.63
C ASN A 273 3.42 -4.19 -22.40
N GLY A 274 2.89 -4.55 -21.23
CA GLY A 274 2.59 -5.91 -20.82
C GLY A 274 3.79 -6.69 -20.28
N ASN A 275 4.90 -6.02 -19.96
CA ASN A 275 6.05 -6.65 -19.30
C ASN A 275 5.76 -6.80 -17.81
N VAL A 276 6.10 -7.95 -17.24
CA VAL A 276 6.04 -8.16 -15.79
C VAL A 276 7.14 -7.36 -15.11
N ILE A 277 6.78 -6.52 -14.15
CA ILE A 277 7.73 -5.68 -13.38
C ILE A 277 7.82 -6.09 -11.90
N ALA A 278 6.80 -6.79 -11.38
CA ALA A 278 6.76 -7.31 -10.01
C ALA A 278 5.84 -8.55 -9.93
N GLU A 279 6.13 -9.45 -9.00
CA GLU A 279 5.36 -10.67 -8.74
C GLU A 279 5.34 -11.03 -7.25
N SER A 280 4.25 -11.68 -6.83
CA SER A 280 4.08 -12.31 -5.53
C SER A 280 3.28 -13.61 -5.74
N ASN A 281 3.83 -14.72 -5.26
CA ASN A 281 3.39 -16.09 -5.58
C ASN A 281 3.75 -17.06 -4.44
N THR A 282 3.36 -16.71 -3.22
CA THR A 282 3.68 -17.51 -2.02
C THR A 282 2.42 -18.07 -1.35
N PHE A 283 2.53 -19.32 -0.89
CA PHE A 283 1.49 -19.94 -0.08
C PHE A 283 1.65 -19.66 1.42
N GLU A 284 2.81 -19.14 1.87
CA GLU A 284 3.08 -18.91 3.30
C GLU A 284 2.47 -17.59 3.81
N TYR A 285 2.30 -16.62 2.92
CA TYR A 285 1.80 -15.29 3.25
C TYR A 285 0.60 -14.90 2.39
N ILE A 286 -0.05 -13.81 2.79
CA ILE A 286 -0.94 -13.09 1.87
C ILE A 286 -0.11 -12.45 0.78
N ASP A 287 -0.49 -12.62 -0.47
CA ASP A 287 0.21 -12.00 -1.57
C ASP A 287 0.00 -10.49 -1.59
N TRP A 288 1.11 -9.77 -1.63
CA TRP A 288 1.15 -8.32 -1.71
C TRP A 288 2.41 -7.85 -2.44
N ILE A 289 2.33 -6.67 -3.04
CA ILE A 289 3.45 -5.99 -3.71
C ILE A 289 3.44 -4.52 -3.30
N GLN A 290 4.60 -3.95 -2.96
CA GLN A 290 4.81 -2.51 -2.86
C GLN A 290 5.88 -2.09 -3.88
N ILE A 291 5.50 -1.23 -4.82
CA ILE A 291 6.34 -0.73 -5.90
C ILE A 291 6.86 0.65 -5.53
N GLU A 292 8.17 0.86 -5.62
CA GLU A 292 8.79 2.17 -5.44
C GLU A 292 8.62 3.07 -6.66
N ASN A 293 8.49 4.38 -6.42
CA ASN A 293 8.70 5.43 -7.42
C ASN A 293 7.87 5.24 -8.71
N VAL A 294 6.59 4.91 -8.55
CA VAL A 294 5.65 4.90 -9.66
C VAL A 294 5.38 6.35 -10.05
N GLU A 295 5.96 6.79 -11.17
CA GLU A 295 5.84 8.16 -11.67
C GLU A 295 4.38 8.49 -12.03
N ALA A 296 4.00 9.76 -11.89
CA ALA A 296 2.70 10.25 -12.31
C ALA A 296 2.45 9.95 -13.81
N GLY A 297 1.27 9.41 -14.12
CA GLY A 297 0.88 8.98 -15.46
C GLY A 297 1.37 7.59 -15.85
N THR A 298 2.06 6.86 -14.96
CA THR A 298 2.43 5.45 -15.20
C THR A 298 1.19 4.57 -15.11
N GLU A 299 0.86 3.91 -16.22
CA GLU A 299 -0.17 2.88 -16.29
C GLU A 299 0.42 1.53 -15.88
N LEU A 300 -0.27 0.85 -14.96
CA LEU A 300 0.05 -0.47 -14.45
C LEU A 300 -1.16 -1.38 -14.59
N THR A 301 -0.91 -2.67 -14.77
CA THR A 301 -1.96 -3.71 -14.72
C THR A 301 -1.62 -4.71 -13.64
N VAL A 302 -2.51 -4.92 -12.67
CA VAL A 302 -2.43 -6.07 -11.76
C VAL A 302 -3.22 -7.24 -12.36
N GLU A 303 -2.59 -8.39 -12.41
CA GLU A 303 -3.19 -9.66 -12.80
C GLU A 303 -3.30 -10.58 -11.60
N VAL A 304 -4.46 -11.23 -11.47
CA VAL A 304 -4.77 -12.22 -10.43
C VAL A 304 -5.04 -13.56 -11.08
N GLU A 305 -4.43 -14.62 -10.55
CA GLU A 305 -4.73 -15.99 -10.94
C GLU A 305 -4.85 -16.90 -9.73
N LEU A 306 -5.63 -17.98 -9.86
CA LEU A 306 -5.71 -19.01 -8.84
C LEU A 306 -4.60 -20.05 -9.07
N SER A 307 -3.64 -20.11 -8.15
CA SER A 307 -2.56 -21.10 -8.15
C SER A 307 -3.03 -22.45 -7.60
N GLY A 308 -3.84 -22.42 -6.52
CA GLY A 308 -4.29 -23.62 -5.83
C GLY A 308 -5.57 -23.44 -5.02
N SER A 309 -6.29 -24.53 -4.78
CA SER A 309 -7.42 -24.52 -3.83
C SER A 309 -7.72 -25.91 -3.27
N TRP A 310 -8.11 -25.97 -2.00
CA TRP A 310 -8.45 -27.20 -1.28
C TRP A 310 -9.93 -27.29 -0.85
N HIS A 311 -10.83 -26.55 -1.51
CA HIS A 311 -12.28 -26.65 -1.30
C HIS A 311 -13.10 -26.36 -2.56
N TYR A 312 -14.40 -26.67 -2.47
CA TYR A 312 -15.38 -26.52 -3.57
C TYR A 312 -16.19 -25.22 -3.52
N ALA A 313 -15.89 -24.32 -2.59
CA ALA A 313 -16.53 -22.99 -2.59
C ALA A 313 -16.05 -22.17 -3.80
N SER A 314 -16.71 -21.04 -4.03
CA SER A 314 -16.26 -20.02 -4.99
C SER A 314 -14.83 -19.56 -4.69
N LYS A 315 -14.20 -18.94 -5.70
CA LYS A 315 -12.80 -18.49 -5.69
C LYS A 315 -12.81 -16.98 -5.63
N ASP A 316 -13.44 -16.47 -4.59
CA ASP A 316 -13.62 -15.04 -4.38
C ASP A 316 -12.38 -14.47 -3.72
N TYR A 317 -12.01 -13.27 -4.16
CA TYR A 317 -10.85 -12.55 -3.66
C TYR A 317 -11.12 -11.05 -3.64
N ARG A 318 -10.23 -10.31 -2.98
CA ARG A 318 -10.22 -8.85 -2.95
C ARG A 318 -8.85 -8.34 -3.35
N VAL A 319 -8.78 -7.61 -4.46
CA VAL A 319 -7.57 -6.83 -4.81
C VAL A 319 -7.74 -5.44 -4.24
N ILE A 320 -6.72 -4.94 -3.55
CA ILE A 320 -6.74 -3.65 -2.89
C ILE A 320 -5.49 -2.89 -3.34
N VAL A 321 -5.68 -1.77 -4.04
CA VAL A 321 -4.62 -0.90 -4.54
C VAL A 321 -4.64 0.39 -3.73
N THR A 322 -3.49 0.75 -3.15
CA THR A 322 -3.33 1.95 -2.33
C THR A 322 -2.05 2.68 -2.73
N GLY A 323 -2.22 3.85 -3.35
CA GLY A 323 -1.17 4.83 -3.59
C GLY A 323 -0.77 5.51 -2.28
N SER A 324 0.50 5.86 -2.14
CA SER A 324 0.95 6.73 -1.05
C SER A 324 0.56 8.18 -1.36
N THR A 325 1.53 9.08 -1.38
CA THR A 325 1.34 10.44 -1.86
C THR A 325 2.67 10.96 -2.41
N GLN A 326 2.64 12.05 -3.18
CA GLN A 326 3.86 12.75 -3.63
C GLN A 326 4.81 13.21 -2.50
N TYR A 327 4.37 13.21 -1.24
CA TYR A 327 5.22 13.55 -0.07
C TYR A 327 5.86 12.34 0.61
N ILE A 328 5.47 11.12 0.21
CA ILE A 328 6.02 9.84 0.70
C ILE A 328 6.36 9.00 -0.52
N ASN A 329 7.51 9.29 -1.14
CA ASN A 329 7.97 8.70 -2.39
C ASN A 329 9.48 8.34 -2.35
N SER A 330 10.06 8.28 -1.15
CA SER A 330 11.43 7.81 -0.97
C SER A 330 11.58 7.06 0.35
N THR A 331 12.63 6.25 0.43
CA THR A 331 13.03 5.53 1.62
C THR A 331 14.54 5.53 1.78
N ASP A 332 15.00 5.43 3.03
CA ASP A 332 16.40 5.11 3.37
C ASP A 332 16.56 3.65 3.82
N ILE A 333 15.48 2.87 3.74
CA ILE A 333 15.48 1.44 4.04
C ILE A 333 16.04 0.69 2.84
N ALA A 334 16.89 -0.30 3.09
CA ALA A 334 17.44 -1.19 2.09
C ALA A 334 17.59 -2.61 2.65
N GLY A 335 17.56 -3.63 1.79
CA GLY A 335 17.78 -5.02 2.20
C GLY A 335 17.47 -5.98 1.06
N ASP A 336 17.68 -7.28 1.30
CA ASP A 336 17.43 -8.31 0.29
C ASP A 336 15.94 -8.50 -0.03
N HIS A 337 15.04 -7.92 0.78
CA HIS A 337 13.60 -7.85 0.51
C HIS A 337 13.25 -6.89 -0.64
N GLN A 338 14.16 -6.03 -1.05
CA GLN A 338 13.96 -5.13 -2.17
C GLN A 338 14.54 -5.76 -3.45
N VAL A 339 13.66 -6.13 -4.35
CA VAL A 339 14.01 -6.77 -5.62
C VAL A 339 13.97 -5.72 -6.73
N SER A 340 15.02 -5.68 -7.58
CA SER A 340 15.02 -4.80 -8.75
C SER A 340 13.86 -5.12 -9.68
N MET A 341 13.14 -4.09 -10.14
CA MET A 341 12.15 -4.25 -11.21
C MET A 341 12.83 -4.70 -12.50
N GLN A 342 12.14 -5.52 -13.29
CA GLN A 342 12.68 -6.16 -14.51
C GLN A 342 12.67 -5.25 -15.75
#